data_AF-A0A7C3NEI3-F1
#
_entry.id   AF-A0A7C3NEI3-F1
#
_cell.length_a   1.000
_cell.length_b   1.000
_cell.length_c   1.000
_cell.angle_alpha   90.00
_cell.angle_beta   90.00
_cell.angle_gamma   90.00
#
_symmetry.space_group_name_H-M   'P 1'
#
loop_
_entity.id
_entity.type
_entity.pdbx_description
1 polymer ?
#
loop_
_entity_poly.entity_id
_entity_poly.type
_entity_poly.pdbx_seq_one_letter_code
_entity_poly.pdbx_strand_id
1 'polypeptide(L)'
;MMRINRSSRLYRIALWLLLAASLAALWQLNARVLSHPAYIPVDDFSHYWGAGRLLLSGENPYDSQRIQALKNEVAGMQDDPETIPIMWTPPWSLPIVMPFGWLDYPLSRLLWLLANIAVILVCCSQVWQHYADAPKYPWLPWLIGFTFAPTISVLEKGQITPWMLLGMIGFMVSLERKQNELAAGAFAALIALKPQSFYLFWLALALWALSSRRWKVILACGLTLLAATLLPSLFNRQVAPQYIQAFMAEAPTVWATPTLGAYLRLFFGVEKTWLQFLPMLIGSIWCLSHYRINRRRWRWSEQMPLLMLVSFVFAGYGWTYDQVLSLIAVLPVFALVARQPWSRRHAWLLGLYLLITLLDLFLHRWLDEFWFLWLAPALLAWYGMARRWFEPKPMPEAA
;
A
#
# COMPACT_ATOMS: atom_id res chain seq x y z
N MET A 1 -7.75 0.90 41.81
CA MET A 1 -7.13 1.33 40.52
C MET A 1 -6.71 2.78 40.65
N MET A 2 -5.41 3.08 40.82
CA MET A 2 -4.92 4.46 40.85
C MET A 2 -5.15 5.11 39.48
N ARG A 3 -5.94 6.19 39.43
CA ARG A 3 -6.06 7.03 38.22
C ARG A 3 -4.71 7.71 37.98
N ILE A 4 -3.98 7.23 36.98
CA ILE A 4 -2.74 7.86 36.52
C ILE A 4 -3.06 9.29 36.08
N ASN A 5 -2.48 10.27 36.76
CA ASN A 5 -2.66 11.67 36.38
C ASN A 5 -1.79 12.01 35.15
N ARG A 6 -2.37 11.84 33.97
CA ARG A 6 -1.72 12.09 32.67
C ARG A 6 -1.34 13.56 32.43
N SER A 7 -1.82 14.50 33.24
CA SER A 7 -1.43 15.92 33.15
C SER A 7 -0.23 16.28 34.03
N SER A 8 0.23 15.38 34.90
CA SER A 8 1.36 15.66 35.79
C SER A 8 2.68 15.81 35.03
N ARG A 9 3.53 16.76 35.49
CA ARG A 9 4.86 16.99 34.90
C ARG A 9 5.74 15.74 34.97
N LEU A 10 5.66 14.98 36.06
CA LEU A 10 6.36 13.70 36.25
C LEU A 10 5.92 12.64 35.25
N TYR A 11 4.60 12.51 34.98
CA TYR A 11 4.11 11.60 33.95
C TYR A 11 4.66 11.96 32.57
N ARG A 12 4.67 13.26 32.22
CA ARG A 12 5.24 13.72 30.94
C ARG A 12 6.75 13.45 30.86
N ILE A 13 7.50 13.74 31.91
CA ILE A 13 8.95 13.45 31.96
C ILE A 13 9.20 11.94 31.80
N ALA A 14 8.50 11.10 32.57
CA ALA A 14 8.62 9.65 32.47
C ALA A 14 8.24 9.13 31.07
N LEU A 15 7.19 9.69 30.46
CA LEU A 15 6.79 9.36 29.09
C LEU A 15 7.86 9.73 28.06
N TRP A 16 8.44 10.93 28.16
CA TRP A 16 9.52 11.36 27.27
C TRP A 16 10.79 10.53 27.46
N LEU A 17 11.15 10.19 28.70
CA LEU A 17 12.28 9.30 28.99
C LEU A 17 12.05 7.89 28.43
N LEU A 18 10.85 7.34 28.59
CA LEU A 18 10.49 6.04 28.02
C LEU A 18 10.55 6.08 26.49
N LEU A 19 9.99 7.12 25.86
CA LEU A 19 10.04 7.30 24.41
C LEU A 19 11.50 7.41 23.92
N ALA A 20 12.33 8.21 24.57
CA ALA A 20 13.74 8.34 24.24
C ALA A 20 14.49 7.01 24.41
N ALA A 21 14.23 6.27 25.49
CA ALA A 21 14.81 4.95 25.72
C ALA A 21 14.35 3.93 24.66
N SER A 22 13.07 3.93 24.28
CA SER A 22 12.55 3.06 23.21
C SER A 22 13.14 3.41 21.85
N LEU A 23 13.29 4.70 21.52
CA LEU A 23 13.93 5.14 20.29
C LEU A 23 15.43 4.78 20.26
N ALA A 24 16.13 4.92 21.40
CA ALA A 24 17.53 4.54 21.51
C ALA A 24 17.71 3.01 21.40
N ALA A 25 16.84 2.22 22.03
CA ALA A 25 16.83 0.77 21.91
C ALA A 25 16.53 0.34 20.47
N LEU A 26 15.56 0.98 19.82
CA LEU A 26 15.22 0.71 18.42
C LEU A 26 16.37 1.09 17.48
N TRP A 27 17.05 2.21 17.73
CA TRP A 27 18.26 2.59 17.01
C TRP A 27 19.36 1.53 17.12
N GLN A 28 19.65 1.07 18.34
CA GLN A 28 20.66 0.03 18.57
C GLN A 28 20.27 -1.30 17.92
N LEU A 29 19.00 -1.72 18.03
CA LEU A 29 18.47 -2.89 17.36
C LEU A 29 18.55 -2.76 15.84
N ASN A 30 18.27 -1.58 15.31
CA ASN A 30 18.35 -1.33 13.88
C ASN A 30 19.79 -1.42 13.36
N ALA A 31 20.73 -0.76 14.03
CA ALA A 31 22.14 -0.76 13.63
C ALA A 31 22.79 -2.16 13.71
N ARG A 32 22.32 -3.02 14.64
CA ARG A 32 22.94 -4.34 14.88
C ARG A 32 22.19 -5.50 14.23
N VAL A 33 20.87 -5.39 14.07
CA VAL A 33 19.99 -6.51 13.70
C VAL A 33 19.12 -6.13 12.50
N LEU A 34 18.29 -5.10 12.60
CA LEU A 34 17.26 -4.84 11.57
C LEU A 34 17.83 -4.31 10.25
N SER A 35 19.03 -3.74 10.24
CA SER A 35 19.72 -3.31 9.01
C SER A 35 20.74 -4.35 8.52
N HIS A 36 20.91 -5.47 9.22
CA HIS A 36 21.92 -6.46 8.86
C HIS A 36 21.29 -7.54 7.96
N PRO A 37 21.89 -7.86 6.80
CA PRO A 37 21.36 -8.86 5.86
C PRO A 37 21.21 -10.27 6.43
N ALA A 38 21.90 -10.57 7.53
CA ALA A 38 21.81 -11.87 8.18
C ALA A 38 20.44 -12.11 8.84
N TYR A 39 19.68 -11.03 9.10
CA TYR A 39 18.39 -11.09 9.77
C TYR A 39 17.23 -10.56 8.91
N ILE A 40 17.49 -9.56 8.06
CA ILE A 40 16.54 -9.08 7.04
C ILE A 40 17.27 -9.12 5.69
N PRO A 41 17.21 -10.25 4.96
CA PRO A 41 18.10 -10.52 3.84
C PRO A 41 17.87 -9.64 2.61
N VAL A 42 16.63 -9.22 2.36
CA VAL A 42 16.28 -8.36 1.22
C VAL A 42 15.21 -7.38 1.68
N ASP A 43 15.49 -6.07 1.58
CA ASP A 43 14.44 -5.06 1.63
C ASP A 43 14.46 -4.22 0.35
N ASP A 44 13.27 -3.91 -0.14
CA ASP A 44 13.07 -3.05 -1.31
C ASP A 44 13.52 -1.61 -0.99
N PHE A 45 13.65 -1.28 0.30
CA PHE A 45 14.16 0.02 0.74
C PHE A 45 15.61 0.26 0.32
N SER A 46 16.46 -0.78 0.28
CA SER A 46 17.82 -0.67 -0.25
C SER A 46 17.86 -0.13 -1.68
N HIS A 47 16.91 -0.52 -2.53
CA HIS A 47 16.79 0.01 -3.89
C HIS A 47 16.31 1.46 -3.89
N TYR A 48 15.34 1.80 -3.03
CA TYR A 48 14.84 3.17 -2.87
C TYR A 48 15.92 4.15 -2.37
N TRP A 49 16.68 3.73 -1.36
CA TRP A 49 17.80 4.49 -0.82
C TRP A 49 18.91 4.66 -1.86
N GLY A 50 19.28 3.58 -2.57
CA GLY A 50 20.29 3.62 -3.64
C GLY A 50 19.90 4.58 -4.77
N ALA A 51 18.66 4.49 -5.25
CA ALA A 51 18.11 5.40 -6.25
C ALA A 51 18.14 6.87 -5.78
N GLY A 52 17.73 7.12 -4.53
CA GLY A 52 17.80 8.45 -3.92
C GLY A 52 19.23 8.99 -3.81
N ARG A 53 20.18 8.15 -3.39
CA ARG A 53 21.60 8.49 -3.24
C ARG A 53 22.23 8.86 -4.60
N LEU A 54 22.01 8.03 -5.63
CA LEU A 54 22.51 8.29 -6.98
C LEU A 54 21.91 9.57 -7.56
N LEU A 55 20.59 9.76 -7.44
CA LEU A 55 19.93 10.99 -7.91
C LEU A 55 20.58 12.23 -7.30
N LEU A 56 20.78 12.24 -5.98
CA LEU A 56 21.35 13.37 -5.26
C LEU A 56 22.80 13.67 -5.65
N SER A 57 23.55 12.67 -6.12
CA SER A 57 24.88 12.82 -6.71
C SER A 57 24.85 13.26 -8.19
N GLY A 58 23.67 13.47 -8.77
CA GLY A 58 23.49 13.78 -10.20
C GLY A 58 23.64 12.57 -11.13
N GLU A 59 23.73 11.35 -10.58
CA GLU A 59 23.86 10.09 -11.32
C GLU A 59 22.50 9.52 -11.73
N ASN A 60 22.52 8.41 -12.48
CA ASN A 60 21.32 7.70 -12.93
C ASN A 60 20.70 6.90 -11.77
N PRO A 61 19.48 7.26 -11.28
CA PRO A 61 18.84 6.54 -10.17
C PRO A 61 18.23 5.19 -10.56
N TYR A 62 18.29 4.81 -11.83
CA TYR A 62 17.76 3.55 -12.37
C TYR A 62 18.87 2.65 -12.94
N ASP A 63 20.14 2.92 -12.61
CA ASP A 63 21.28 2.08 -13.00
C ASP A 63 21.45 0.93 -12.00
N SER A 64 21.13 -0.29 -12.43
CA SER A 64 21.18 -1.49 -11.60
C SER A 64 22.58 -1.79 -11.08
N GLN A 65 23.63 -1.62 -11.90
CA GLN A 65 25.00 -1.92 -11.50
C GLN A 65 25.49 -0.94 -10.43
N ARG A 66 25.14 0.34 -10.57
CA ARG A 66 25.48 1.36 -9.59
C ARG A 66 24.73 1.18 -8.27
N ILE A 67 23.45 0.81 -8.31
CA ILE A 67 22.70 0.49 -7.09
C ILE A 67 23.30 -0.74 -6.40
N GLN A 68 23.64 -1.79 -7.15
CA GLN A 68 24.29 -2.97 -6.56
C GLN A 68 25.65 -2.63 -5.92
N ALA A 69 26.46 -1.78 -6.57
CA ALA A 69 27.72 -1.33 -6.02
C ALA A 69 27.53 -0.60 -4.66
N LEU A 70 26.57 0.33 -4.58
CA LEU A 70 26.23 1.00 -3.32
C LEU A 70 25.76 0.02 -2.23
N LYS A 71 24.97 -0.99 -2.59
CA LYS A 71 24.51 -2.02 -1.65
C LYS A 71 25.65 -2.90 -1.13
N ASN A 72 26.60 -3.24 -2.00
CA ASN A 72 27.81 -3.98 -1.63
C ASN A 72 28.65 -3.19 -0.63
N GLU A 73 28.79 -1.89 -0.83
CA GLU A 73 29.56 -1.00 0.06
C GLU A 73 28.94 -0.85 1.45
N VAL A 74 27.61 -0.81 1.54
CA VAL A 74 26.93 -0.38 2.78
C VAL A 74 26.50 -1.52 3.69
N ALA A 75 26.50 -2.77 3.24
CA ALA A 75 26.27 -3.91 4.13
C ALA A 75 26.64 -5.29 3.57
N GLY A 76 27.44 -5.38 2.50
CA GLY A 76 27.63 -6.65 1.81
C GLY A 76 26.29 -7.28 1.36
N MET A 77 25.27 -6.43 1.14
CA MET A 77 23.93 -6.87 0.75
C MET A 77 23.98 -7.29 -0.71
N GLN A 78 23.96 -8.59 -0.95
CA GLN A 78 23.78 -9.13 -2.28
C GLN A 78 22.32 -9.51 -2.43
N ASP A 79 21.65 -8.92 -3.42
CA ASP A 79 20.41 -9.52 -3.89
C ASP A 79 20.72 -10.90 -4.48
N ASP A 80 19.70 -11.73 -4.60
CA ASP A 80 19.80 -12.91 -5.45
C ASP A 80 20.32 -12.46 -6.84
N PRO A 81 21.31 -13.15 -7.45
CA PRO A 81 21.79 -12.84 -8.79
C PRO A 81 20.69 -12.66 -9.86
N GLU A 82 19.51 -13.25 -9.66
CA GLU A 82 18.35 -13.12 -10.55
C GLU A 82 17.50 -11.87 -10.28
N THR A 83 17.71 -11.18 -9.16
CA THR A 83 16.98 -9.96 -8.79
C THR A 83 17.68 -8.73 -9.37
N ILE A 84 16.93 -7.93 -10.11
CA ILE A 84 17.44 -6.67 -10.67
C ILE A 84 17.30 -5.57 -9.61
N PRO A 85 18.41 -4.98 -9.14
CA PRO A 85 18.44 -4.10 -7.99
C PRO A 85 18.04 -2.67 -8.37
N ILE A 86 16.82 -2.46 -8.86
CA ILE A 86 16.31 -1.13 -9.19
C ILE A 86 14.98 -0.84 -8.51
N MET A 87 14.76 0.44 -8.28
CA MET A 87 13.44 0.96 -7.93
C MET A 87 12.56 0.95 -9.18
N TRP A 88 11.61 0.03 -9.24
CA TRP A 88 10.69 -0.12 -10.37
C TRP A 88 9.63 0.99 -10.49
N THR A 89 9.60 1.91 -9.53
CA THR A 89 8.60 2.97 -9.50
C THR A 89 9.02 4.18 -10.36
N PRO A 90 8.03 4.84 -10.99
CA PRO A 90 8.27 5.93 -11.94
C PRO A 90 8.88 7.19 -11.31
N PRO A 91 9.44 8.13 -12.11
CA PRO A 91 10.16 9.30 -11.61
C PRO A 91 9.43 10.15 -10.57
N TRP A 92 8.11 10.25 -10.65
CA TRP A 92 7.30 10.99 -9.66
C TRP A 92 7.28 10.36 -8.26
N SER A 93 7.86 9.17 -8.08
CA SER A 93 8.09 8.55 -6.77
C SER A 93 9.41 8.98 -6.11
N LEU A 94 10.38 9.47 -6.89
CA LEU A 94 11.68 9.90 -6.38
C LEU A 94 11.61 10.98 -5.29
N PRO A 95 10.70 11.98 -5.33
CA PRO A 95 10.55 12.95 -4.24
C PRO A 95 10.28 12.36 -2.86
N ILE A 96 9.68 11.15 -2.80
CA ILE A 96 9.37 10.48 -1.54
C ILE A 96 10.61 9.83 -0.96
N VAL A 97 11.45 9.24 -1.81
CA VAL A 97 12.61 8.43 -1.38
C VAL A 97 13.92 9.24 -1.35
N MET A 98 14.06 10.27 -2.18
CA MET A 98 15.27 11.06 -2.29
C MET A 98 15.72 11.72 -0.97
N PRO A 99 14.84 12.21 -0.06
CA PRO A 99 15.32 12.82 1.18
C PRO A 99 16.09 11.83 2.07
N PHE A 100 15.77 10.53 1.97
CA PHE A 100 16.47 9.47 2.69
C PHE A 100 17.85 9.20 2.08
N GLY A 101 18.07 9.48 0.79
CA GLY A 101 19.37 9.33 0.14
C GLY A 101 20.46 10.24 0.72
N TRP A 102 20.14 11.32 1.42
CA TRP A 102 21.15 12.16 2.08
C TRP A 102 21.81 11.49 3.29
N LEU A 103 21.11 10.56 3.93
CA LEU A 103 21.54 9.93 5.17
C LEU A 103 22.28 8.61 4.89
N ASP A 104 23.01 8.12 5.89
CA ASP A 104 23.55 6.75 5.83
C ASP A 104 22.40 5.73 5.82
N TYR A 105 22.67 4.53 5.31
CA TYR A 105 21.62 3.53 5.15
C TYR A 105 20.95 3.10 6.45
N PRO A 106 21.67 2.81 7.56
CA PRO A 106 21.02 2.41 8.80
C PRO A 106 20.03 3.47 9.33
N LEU A 107 20.41 4.75 9.32
CA LEU A 107 19.50 5.82 9.71
C LEU A 107 18.34 5.99 8.74
N SER A 108 18.63 5.95 7.44
CA SER A 108 17.60 6.05 6.39
C SER A 108 16.53 4.98 6.56
N ARG A 109 16.96 3.73 6.79
CA ARG A 109 16.08 2.57 6.94
C ARG A 109 15.19 2.69 8.17
N LEU A 110 15.75 3.13 9.30
CA LEU A 110 14.96 3.36 10.50
C LEU A 110 13.92 4.46 10.28
N LEU A 111 14.32 5.59 9.70
CA LEU A 111 13.40 6.71 9.46
C LEU A 111 12.32 6.33 8.46
N TRP A 112 12.64 5.52 7.44
CA TRP A 112 11.68 4.99 6.50
C TRP A 112 10.66 4.07 7.16
N LEU A 113 11.12 3.16 8.02
CA LEU A 113 10.24 2.30 8.81
C LEU A 113 9.29 3.14 9.68
N LEU A 114 9.83 4.13 10.42
CA LEU A 114 9.03 5.02 11.27
C LEU A 114 8.03 5.85 10.46
N ALA A 115 8.42 6.33 9.27
CA ALA A 115 7.54 7.06 8.37
C ALA A 115 6.38 6.19 7.89
N ASN A 116 6.65 4.95 7.46
CA ASN A 116 5.59 4.02 7.05
C ASN A 116 4.67 3.65 8.21
N ILE A 117 5.20 3.40 9.41
CA ILE A 117 4.38 3.17 10.62
C ILE A 117 3.47 4.36 10.89
N ALA A 118 4.00 5.59 10.84
CA ALA A 118 3.22 6.81 11.06
C ALA A 118 2.12 6.97 10.01
N VAL A 119 2.43 6.71 8.74
CA VAL A 119 1.46 6.74 7.64
C VAL A 119 0.34 5.72 7.90
N ILE A 120 0.67 4.47 8.23
CA ILE A 120 -0.33 3.43 8.51
C ILE A 120 -1.19 3.79 9.72
N LEU A 121 -0.60 4.33 10.80
CA LEU A 121 -1.36 4.84 11.96
C LEU A 121 -2.37 5.91 11.57
N VAL A 122 -1.96 6.89 10.77
CA VAL A 122 -2.84 7.96 10.28
C VAL A 122 -3.95 7.36 9.42
N CYS A 123 -3.61 6.49 8.47
CA CYS A 123 -4.54 5.80 7.59
C CYS A 123 -5.60 4.99 8.36
N CYS A 124 -5.16 4.13 9.29
CA CYS A 124 -6.02 3.35 10.16
C CYS A 124 -6.98 4.25 10.96
N SER A 125 -6.45 5.35 11.50
CA SER A 125 -7.26 6.31 12.27
C SER A 125 -8.30 7.01 11.40
N GLN A 126 -7.92 7.46 10.20
CA GLN A 126 -8.82 8.17 9.29
C GLN A 126 -9.92 7.25 8.76
N VAL A 127 -9.60 6.01 8.36
CA VAL A 127 -10.61 5.03 7.97
C VAL A 127 -11.54 4.75 9.13
N TRP A 128 -11.01 4.46 10.31
CA TRP A 128 -11.85 4.19 11.47
C TRP A 128 -12.77 5.37 11.81
N GLN A 129 -12.27 6.60 11.81
CA GLN A 129 -13.10 7.79 12.04
C GLN A 129 -14.12 8.07 10.94
N HIS A 130 -13.90 7.55 9.74
CA HIS A 130 -14.82 7.71 8.61
C HIS A 130 -15.95 6.68 8.67
N TYR A 131 -15.66 5.44 9.09
CA TYR A 131 -16.61 4.32 9.08
C TYR A 131 -17.11 3.89 10.46
N ALA A 132 -16.55 4.39 11.57
CA ALA A 132 -17.01 4.08 12.93
C ALA A 132 -17.74 5.28 13.55
N ASP A 133 -19.00 5.07 13.94
CA ASP A 133 -19.83 6.06 14.63
C ASP A 133 -19.41 6.04 16.10
N ALA A 134 -18.70 7.08 16.55
CA ALA A 134 -18.21 7.25 17.92
C ALA A 134 -17.45 6.03 18.49
N PRO A 135 -16.18 5.82 18.11
CA PRO A 135 -15.46 4.60 18.42
C PRO A 135 -15.21 4.44 19.92
N LYS A 136 -15.87 3.44 20.52
CA LYS A 136 -15.66 3.01 21.93
C LYS A 136 -14.20 2.64 22.23
N TYR A 137 -13.47 2.14 21.22
CA TYR A 137 -12.08 1.71 21.32
C TYR A 137 -11.21 2.39 20.25
N PRO A 138 -10.59 3.55 20.55
CA PRO A 138 -9.80 4.30 19.57
C PRO A 138 -8.48 3.62 19.17
N TRP A 139 -8.00 2.65 19.96
CA TRP A 139 -6.78 1.88 19.68
C TRP A 139 -7.01 0.67 18.78
N LEU A 140 -8.27 0.19 18.66
CA LEU A 140 -8.63 -1.00 17.91
C LEU A 140 -8.22 -0.96 16.43
N PRO A 141 -8.38 0.15 15.67
CA PRO A 141 -7.92 0.18 14.28
C PRO A 141 -6.41 0.01 14.14
N TRP A 142 -5.62 0.44 15.15
CA TRP A 142 -4.18 0.23 15.15
C TRP A 142 -3.85 -1.22 15.42
N LEU A 143 -4.51 -1.85 16.40
CA LEU A 143 -4.32 -3.29 16.63
C LEU A 143 -4.61 -4.07 15.35
N ILE A 144 -5.79 -3.88 14.76
CA ILE A 144 -6.19 -4.57 13.52
C ILE A 144 -5.17 -4.31 12.40
N GLY A 145 -4.83 -3.02 12.20
CA GLY A 145 -3.88 -2.60 11.16
C GLY A 145 -2.51 -3.26 11.30
N PHE A 146 -1.93 -3.26 12.50
CA PHE A 146 -0.59 -3.79 12.74
C PHE A 146 -0.54 -5.31 12.99
N THR A 147 -1.67 -5.97 13.22
CA THR A 147 -1.75 -7.45 13.23
C THR A 147 -2.16 -8.03 11.88
N PHE A 148 -2.46 -7.19 10.88
CA PHE A 148 -2.78 -7.65 9.54
C PHE A 148 -1.51 -8.06 8.80
N ALA A 149 -1.47 -9.28 8.27
CA ALA A 149 -0.25 -9.88 7.74
C ALA A 149 0.41 -9.07 6.60
N PRO A 150 -0.34 -8.52 5.62
CA PRO A 150 0.24 -7.61 4.63
C PRO A 150 0.87 -6.34 5.22
N THR A 151 0.37 -5.82 6.36
CA THR A 151 1.00 -4.69 7.05
C THR A 151 2.36 -5.06 7.62
N ILE A 152 2.50 -6.26 8.16
CA ILE A 152 3.78 -6.74 8.69
C ILE A 152 4.76 -6.92 7.52
N SER A 153 4.32 -7.61 6.47
CA SER A 153 5.11 -7.89 5.26
C SER A 153 5.58 -6.60 4.55
N VAL A 154 4.72 -5.58 4.41
CA VAL A 154 5.10 -4.31 3.75
C VAL A 154 6.12 -3.49 4.57
N LEU A 155 6.03 -3.55 5.90
CA LEU A 155 6.98 -2.87 6.79
C LEU A 155 8.32 -3.59 6.85
N GLU A 156 8.30 -4.92 6.87
CA GLU A 156 9.50 -5.76 6.81
C GLU A 156 10.30 -5.50 5.54
N LYS A 157 9.62 -5.52 4.38
CA LYS A 157 10.22 -5.29 3.05
C LYS A 157 10.58 -3.83 2.78
N GLY A 158 10.19 -2.90 3.64
CA GLY A 158 10.48 -1.47 3.44
C GLY A 158 9.81 -0.89 2.17
N GLN A 159 8.62 -1.36 1.84
CA GLN A 159 7.92 -1.00 0.60
C GLN A 159 7.31 0.41 0.61
N ILE A 160 7.13 1.00 -0.57
CA ILE A 160 6.50 2.34 -0.73
C ILE A 160 4.97 2.32 -0.66
N THR A 161 4.36 1.13 -0.69
CA THR A 161 2.91 0.94 -0.75
C THR A 161 2.09 1.64 0.37
N PRO A 162 2.59 1.84 1.61
CA PRO A 162 1.86 2.62 2.61
C PRO A 162 1.58 4.07 2.19
N TRP A 163 2.44 4.68 1.36
CA TRP A 163 2.19 6.01 0.78
C TRP A 163 1.01 6.00 -0.21
N MET A 164 0.77 4.89 -0.89
CA MET A 164 -0.40 4.71 -1.74
C MET A 164 -1.67 4.53 -0.91
N LEU A 165 -1.58 3.87 0.26
CA LEU A 165 -2.67 3.80 1.24
C LEU A 165 -3.06 5.22 1.70
N LEU A 166 -2.06 6.06 1.97
CA LEU A 166 -2.27 7.49 2.26
C LEU A 166 -2.93 8.22 1.10
N GLY A 167 -2.50 7.96 -0.14
CA GLY A 167 -3.14 8.48 -1.35
C GLY A 167 -4.61 8.12 -1.43
N MET A 168 -4.95 6.84 -1.28
CA MET A 168 -6.33 6.36 -1.35
C MET A 168 -7.23 6.95 -0.27
N ILE A 169 -6.78 6.95 0.99
CA ILE A 169 -7.56 7.47 2.12
C ILE A 169 -7.64 8.98 2.06
N GLY A 170 -6.53 9.66 1.75
CA GLY A 170 -6.46 11.10 1.59
C GLY A 170 -7.36 11.60 0.46
N PHE A 171 -7.41 10.88 -0.67
CA PHE A 171 -8.32 11.12 -1.78
C PHE A 171 -9.78 11.08 -1.31
N MET A 172 -10.18 9.97 -0.67
CA MET A 172 -11.55 9.76 -0.19
C MET A 172 -11.96 10.81 0.85
N VAL A 173 -11.13 11.05 1.87
CA VAL A 173 -11.40 12.02 2.93
C VAL A 173 -11.48 13.45 2.37
N SER A 174 -10.60 13.80 1.42
CA SER A 174 -10.58 15.13 0.82
C SER A 174 -11.83 15.41 0.00
N LEU A 175 -12.32 14.43 -0.77
CA LEU A 175 -13.58 14.59 -1.53
C LEU A 175 -14.79 14.64 -0.61
N GLU A 176 -14.93 13.69 0.31
CA GLU A 176 -16.21 13.47 0.99
C GLU A 176 -16.37 14.25 2.29
N ARG A 177 -15.28 14.47 3.05
CA ARG A 177 -15.35 15.24 4.30
C ARG A 177 -14.97 16.69 4.10
N LYS A 178 -13.91 16.96 3.33
CA LYS A 178 -13.37 18.31 3.15
C LYS A 178 -13.91 19.04 1.92
N GLN A 179 -14.58 18.33 1.01
CA GLN A 179 -15.07 18.86 -0.27
C GLN A 179 -13.98 19.59 -1.08
N ASN A 180 -12.73 19.11 -0.98
CA ASN A 180 -11.56 19.72 -1.62
C ASN A 180 -11.03 18.83 -2.75
N GLU A 181 -11.42 19.17 -3.98
CA GLU A 181 -11.04 18.44 -5.20
C GLU A 181 -9.55 18.54 -5.52
N LEU A 182 -8.90 19.66 -5.18
CA LEU A 182 -7.46 19.85 -5.44
C LEU A 182 -6.62 18.93 -4.55
N ALA A 183 -6.94 18.89 -3.26
CA ALA A 183 -6.31 17.97 -2.32
C ALA A 183 -6.56 16.51 -2.71
N ALA A 184 -7.78 16.18 -3.15
CA ALA A 184 -8.09 14.85 -3.64
C ALA A 184 -7.21 14.47 -4.84
N GLY A 185 -7.09 15.34 -5.84
CA GLY A 185 -6.22 15.11 -6.99
C GLY A 185 -4.75 14.94 -6.59
N ALA A 186 -4.23 15.75 -5.66
CA ALA A 186 -2.88 15.60 -5.14
C ALA A 186 -2.67 14.25 -4.44
N PHE A 187 -3.64 13.78 -3.64
CA PHE A 187 -3.59 12.45 -3.05
C PHE A 187 -3.72 11.32 -4.08
N ALA A 188 -4.48 11.51 -5.17
CA ALA A 188 -4.52 10.55 -6.27
C ALA A 188 -3.14 10.37 -6.93
N ALA A 189 -2.29 11.39 -6.95
CA ALA A 189 -0.92 11.26 -7.46
C ALA A 189 -0.09 10.22 -6.68
N LEU A 190 -0.32 10.07 -5.36
CA LEU A 190 0.33 9.01 -4.57
C LEU A 190 -0.16 7.60 -4.94
N ILE A 191 -1.37 7.46 -5.49
CA ILE A 191 -1.84 6.17 -6.00
C ILE A 191 -1.06 5.76 -7.27
N ALA A 192 -0.52 6.73 -8.02
CA ALA A 192 0.21 6.48 -9.26
C ALA A 192 1.65 5.97 -9.03
N LEU A 193 2.08 5.78 -7.77
CA LEU A 193 3.39 5.20 -7.45
C LEU A 193 3.51 3.74 -7.95
N LYS A 194 2.40 2.99 -7.94
CA LYS A 194 2.24 1.67 -8.58
C LYS A 194 0.86 1.60 -9.26
N PRO A 195 0.70 2.15 -10.47
CA PRO A 195 -0.61 2.30 -11.12
C PRO A 195 -1.33 0.97 -11.35
N GLN A 196 -0.58 -0.12 -11.56
CA GLN A 196 -1.11 -1.46 -11.78
C GLN A 196 -1.96 -1.99 -10.61
N SER A 197 -1.59 -1.68 -9.36
CA SER A 197 -2.32 -2.16 -8.17
C SER A 197 -3.69 -1.49 -8.06
N PHE A 198 -3.87 -0.34 -8.70
CA PHE A 198 -5.07 0.50 -8.65
C PHE A 198 -5.75 0.67 -10.01
N TYR A 199 -5.53 -0.24 -10.96
CA TYR A 199 -6.01 -0.03 -12.33
C TYR A 199 -7.54 0.17 -12.42
N LEU A 200 -8.35 -0.49 -11.58
CA LEU A 200 -9.81 -0.24 -11.54
C LEU A 200 -10.16 1.08 -10.86
N PHE A 201 -9.37 1.55 -9.90
CA PHE A 201 -9.53 2.90 -9.36
C PHE A 201 -9.32 3.94 -10.46
N TRP A 202 -8.29 3.81 -11.29
CA TRP A 202 -8.03 4.73 -12.40
C TRP A 202 -9.16 4.72 -13.43
N LEU A 203 -9.65 3.53 -13.80
CA LEU A 203 -10.79 3.39 -14.68
C LEU A 203 -12.05 4.04 -14.10
N ALA A 204 -12.38 3.74 -12.84
CA ALA A 204 -13.52 4.34 -12.14
C ALA A 204 -13.37 5.86 -12.00
N LEU A 205 -12.16 6.36 -11.72
CA LEU A 205 -11.86 7.78 -11.58
C LEU A 205 -12.08 8.52 -12.90
N ALA A 206 -11.63 7.94 -14.03
CA ALA A 206 -11.86 8.51 -15.34
C ALA A 206 -13.37 8.59 -15.65
N LEU A 207 -14.11 7.49 -15.47
CA LEU A 207 -15.56 7.46 -15.69
C LEU A 207 -16.32 8.44 -14.80
N TRP A 208 -15.91 8.53 -13.53
CA TRP A 208 -16.48 9.44 -12.54
C TRP A 208 -16.19 10.91 -12.87
N ALA A 209 -14.93 11.25 -13.17
CA ALA A 209 -14.55 12.60 -13.52
C ALA A 209 -15.23 13.09 -14.81
N LEU A 210 -15.34 12.21 -15.82
CA LEU A 210 -16.05 12.48 -17.07
C LEU A 210 -17.54 12.76 -16.82
N SER A 211 -18.23 11.85 -16.16
CA SER A 211 -19.69 11.92 -16.00
C SER A 211 -20.14 12.97 -14.99
N SER A 212 -19.34 13.24 -13.96
CA SER A 212 -19.62 14.25 -12.93
C SER A 212 -18.94 15.59 -13.22
N ARG A 213 -18.20 15.71 -14.34
CA ARG A 213 -17.42 16.90 -14.74
C ARG A 213 -16.45 17.40 -13.66
N ARG A 214 -15.87 16.48 -12.88
CA ARG A 214 -14.96 16.76 -11.74
C ARG A 214 -13.52 16.92 -12.20
N TRP A 215 -13.30 17.76 -13.20
CA TRP A 215 -12.01 17.91 -13.89
C TRP A 215 -10.90 18.46 -13.01
N LYS A 216 -11.22 19.23 -11.97
CA LYS A 216 -10.21 19.78 -11.05
C LYS A 216 -9.42 18.67 -10.34
N VAL A 217 -10.05 17.53 -10.06
CA VAL A 217 -9.37 16.36 -9.48
C VAL A 217 -8.32 15.83 -10.44
N ILE A 218 -8.66 15.68 -11.73
CA ILE A 218 -7.74 15.19 -12.77
C ILE A 218 -6.60 16.19 -12.99
N LEU A 219 -6.93 17.48 -13.10
CA LEU A 219 -5.94 18.55 -13.26
C LEU A 219 -4.96 18.60 -12.08
N ALA A 220 -5.47 18.56 -10.85
CA ALA A 220 -4.62 18.56 -9.66
C ALA A 220 -3.74 17.31 -9.57
N CYS A 221 -4.26 16.14 -9.94
CA CYS A 221 -3.46 14.91 -10.05
C CYS A 221 -2.32 15.07 -11.07
N GLY A 222 -2.65 15.54 -12.28
CA GLY A 222 -1.67 15.74 -13.35
C GLY A 222 -0.59 16.77 -12.98
N LEU A 223 -0.97 17.91 -12.40
CA LEU A 223 -0.02 18.93 -11.94
C LEU A 223 0.88 18.43 -10.82
N THR A 224 0.35 17.62 -9.90
CA THR A 224 1.13 17.02 -8.81
C THR A 224 2.15 16.01 -9.35
N LEU A 225 1.74 15.13 -10.29
CA LEU A 225 2.65 14.19 -10.95
C LEU A 225 3.73 14.91 -11.76
N LEU A 226 3.35 15.98 -12.46
CA LEU A 226 4.29 16.80 -13.21
C LEU A 226 5.32 17.45 -12.26
N ALA A 227 4.87 18.11 -11.20
CA ALA A 227 5.77 18.72 -10.21
C ALA A 227 6.70 17.67 -9.55
N ALA A 228 6.16 16.51 -9.20
CA ALA A 228 6.91 15.39 -8.63
C ALA A 228 7.93 14.78 -9.62
N THR A 229 7.70 14.89 -10.92
CA THR A 229 8.65 14.45 -11.96
C THR A 229 9.73 15.51 -12.23
N LEU A 230 9.35 16.79 -12.20
CA LEU A 230 10.26 17.91 -12.44
C LEU A 230 11.25 18.11 -11.29
N LEU A 231 10.85 17.84 -10.04
CA LEU A 231 11.71 18.03 -8.88
C LEU A 231 13.02 17.19 -8.95
N PRO A 232 12.99 15.87 -9.20
CA PRO A 232 14.19 15.06 -9.46
C PRO A 232 15.02 15.57 -10.65
N SER A 233 14.35 16.16 -11.64
CA SER A 233 15.01 16.65 -12.86
C SER A 233 15.94 17.85 -12.60
N LEU A 234 15.83 18.49 -11.43
CA LEU A 234 16.76 19.50 -10.95
C LEU A 234 18.15 18.93 -10.64
N PHE A 235 18.22 17.66 -10.22
CA PHE A 235 19.47 16.96 -9.91
C PHE A 235 20.02 16.23 -11.13
N ASN A 236 19.14 15.59 -11.91
CA ASN A 236 19.50 14.91 -13.13
C ASN A 236 18.40 15.08 -14.19
N ARG A 237 18.70 15.81 -15.28
CA ARG A 237 17.75 16.11 -16.35
C ARG A 237 17.31 14.89 -17.17
N GLN A 238 18.04 13.78 -17.07
CA GLN A 238 17.79 12.54 -17.81
C GLN A 238 17.00 11.49 -17.02
N VAL A 239 16.49 11.81 -15.82
CA VAL A 239 15.75 10.86 -14.97
C VAL A 239 14.58 10.18 -15.70
N ALA A 240 13.78 10.94 -16.46
CA ALA A 240 12.65 10.38 -17.20
C ALA A 240 13.08 9.42 -18.33
N PRO A 241 13.99 9.79 -19.26
CA PRO A 241 14.47 8.84 -20.27
C PRO A 241 15.23 7.65 -19.66
N GLN A 242 15.98 7.84 -18.57
CA GLN A 242 16.66 6.76 -17.85
C GLN A 242 15.68 5.73 -17.28
N TYR A 243 14.57 6.20 -16.68
CA TYR A 243 13.50 5.31 -16.24
C TYR A 243 12.90 4.51 -17.39
N ILE A 244 12.58 5.18 -18.51
CA ILE A 244 11.98 4.51 -19.67
C ILE A 244 12.95 3.46 -20.22
N GLN A 245 14.24 3.79 -20.32
CA GLN A 245 15.26 2.86 -20.77
C GLN A 245 15.37 1.63 -19.85
N ALA A 246 15.44 1.84 -18.53
CA ALA A 246 15.50 0.75 -17.56
C ALA A 246 14.25 -0.14 -17.63
N PHE A 247 13.05 0.48 -17.68
CA PHE A 247 11.79 -0.26 -17.75
C PHE A 247 11.64 -1.09 -19.03
N MET A 248 12.12 -0.57 -20.18
CA MET A 248 12.03 -1.27 -21.46
C MET A 248 13.08 -2.38 -21.61
N ALA A 249 14.28 -2.18 -21.04
CA ALA A 249 15.34 -3.18 -21.06
C ALA A 249 15.02 -4.39 -20.18
N GLU A 250 14.35 -4.15 -19.05
CA GLU A 250 14.20 -5.12 -17.98
C GLU A 250 12.71 -5.37 -17.61
N ALA A 251 11.84 -5.50 -18.61
CA ALA A 251 10.39 -5.41 -18.42
C ALA A 251 9.82 -6.38 -17.33
N PRO A 252 8.85 -5.92 -16.50
CA PRO A 252 8.13 -6.69 -15.47
C PRO A 252 7.48 -8.02 -15.88
N THR A 253 7.51 -8.34 -17.17
CA THR A 253 6.86 -9.52 -17.74
C THR A 253 7.54 -10.84 -17.35
N VAL A 254 8.66 -10.81 -16.64
CA VAL A 254 9.37 -12.03 -16.21
C VAL A 254 9.00 -12.49 -14.80
N TRP A 255 8.26 -11.70 -14.02
CA TRP A 255 8.01 -11.99 -12.61
C TRP A 255 6.92 -13.04 -12.36
N ALA A 256 7.20 -13.97 -11.44
CA ALA A 256 6.26 -14.96 -10.94
C ALA A 256 5.45 -14.41 -9.74
N THR A 257 4.45 -13.57 -10.01
CA THR A 257 3.60 -12.97 -8.96
C THR A 257 2.36 -13.82 -8.62
N PRO A 258 1.77 -13.70 -7.41
CA PRO A 258 0.52 -14.39 -7.00
C PRO A 258 -0.74 -13.85 -7.71
N THR A 259 -0.76 -13.83 -9.04
CA THR A 259 -1.88 -13.35 -9.84
C THR A 259 -2.41 -14.43 -10.77
N LEU A 260 -3.70 -14.33 -11.11
CA LEU A 260 -4.32 -15.24 -12.07
C LEU A 260 -3.56 -15.25 -13.40
N GLY A 261 -3.02 -14.10 -13.81
CA GLY A 261 -2.25 -13.95 -15.03
C GLY A 261 -0.96 -14.78 -15.03
N ALA A 262 -0.25 -14.83 -13.90
CA ALA A 262 0.96 -15.65 -13.77
C ALA A 262 0.63 -17.16 -13.84
N TYR A 263 -0.46 -17.59 -13.21
CA TYR A 263 -0.91 -18.98 -13.29
C TYR A 263 -1.39 -19.36 -14.69
N LEU A 264 -2.09 -18.47 -15.41
CA LEU A 264 -2.44 -18.69 -16.81
C LEU A 264 -1.18 -18.89 -17.67
N ARG A 265 -0.14 -18.09 -17.43
CA ARG A 265 1.16 -18.25 -18.11
C ARG A 265 1.83 -19.58 -17.75
N LEU A 266 1.80 -19.98 -16.47
CA LEU A 266 2.35 -21.27 -16.04
C LEU A 266 1.71 -22.45 -16.80
N PHE A 267 0.38 -22.44 -16.96
CA PHE A 267 -0.34 -23.56 -17.58
C PHE A 267 -0.35 -23.54 -19.12
N PHE A 268 -0.37 -22.35 -19.73
CA PHE A 268 -0.59 -22.21 -21.18
C PHE A 268 0.64 -21.73 -21.95
N GLY A 269 1.74 -21.40 -21.28
CA GLY A 269 3.01 -20.97 -21.89
C GLY A 269 3.54 -19.69 -21.24
N VAL A 270 4.70 -19.78 -20.57
CA VAL A 270 5.32 -18.67 -19.84
C VAL A 270 5.74 -17.53 -20.79
N GLU A 271 6.02 -17.85 -22.04
CA GLU A 271 6.34 -16.90 -23.12
C GLU A 271 5.15 -16.03 -23.54
N LYS A 272 3.91 -16.45 -23.27
CA LYS A 272 2.69 -15.75 -23.66
C LYS A 272 2.35 -14.63 -22.69
N THR A 273 3.15 -13.56 -22.71
CA THR A 273 3.02 -12.39 -21.81
C THR A 273 1.62 -11.77 -21.81
N TRP A 274 0.90 -11.80 -22.94
CA TRP A 274 -0.47 -11.29 -23.05
C TRP A 274 -1.47 -11.98 -22.10
N LEU A 275 -1.25 -13.26 -21.73
CA LEU A 275 -2.09 -13.99 -20.78
C LEU A 275 -2.10 -13.34 -19.39
N GLN A 276 -1.01 -12.65 -19.04
CA GLN A 276 -0.91 -11.93 -17.77
C GLN A 276 -1.97 -10.85 -17.62
N PHE A 277 -2.37 -10.21 -18.73
CA PHE A 277 -3.30 -9.09 -18.76
C PHE A 277 -4.76 -9.51 -19.01
N LEU A 278 -5.01 -10.79 -19.35
CA LEU A 278 -6.35 -11.30 -19.60
C LEU A 278 -7.31 -11.13 -18.39
N PRO A 279 -6.90 -11.42 -17.13
CA PRO A 279 -7.74 -11.15 -15.97
C PRO A 279 -8.11 -9.67 -15.79
N MET A 280 -7.23 -8.74 -16.18
CA MET A 280 -7.51 -7.30 -16.09
C MET A 280 -8.68 -6.89 -16.98
N LEU A 281 -8.89 -7.56 -18.13
CA LEU A 281 -10.05 -7.33 -18.98
C LEU A 281 -11.35 -7.69 -18.27
N ILE A 282 -11.37 -8.82 -17.54
CA ILE A 282 -12.52 -9.26 -16.76
C ILE A 282 -12.84 -8.24 -15.66
N GLY A 283 -11.82 -7.83 -14.90
CA GLY A 283 -11.99 -6.79 -13.87
C GLY A 283 -12.46 -5.46 -14.45
N SER A 284 -11.97 -5.08 -15.64
CA SER A 284 -12.40 -3.85 -16.33
C SER A 284 -13.86 -3.91 -16.77
N ILE A 285 -14.31 -5.04 -17.36
CA ILE A 285 -15.71 -5.26 -17.74
C ILE A 285 -16.62 -5.21 -16.51
N TRP A 286 -16.20 -5.83 -15.41
CA TRP A 286 -16.90 -5.75 -14.14
C TRP A 286 -16.99 -4.29 -13.66
N CYS A 287 -15.89 -3.55 -13.65
CA CYS A 287 -15.86 -2.15 -13.19
C CYS A 287 -16.76 -1.25 -14.05
N LEU A 288 -16.77 -1.43 -15.37
CA LEU A 288 -17.65 -0.68 -16.28
C LEU A 288 -19.13 -0.95 -15.98
N SER A 289 -19.48 -2.23 -15.79
CA SER A 289 -20.85 -2.66 -15.46
C SER A 289 -21.28 -2.13 -14.09
N HIS A 290 -20.41 -2.28 -13.09
CA HIS A 290 -20.61 -1.81 -11.72
C HIS A 290 -20.74 -0.29 -11.66
N TYR A 291 -19.89 0.44 -12.40
CA TYR A 291 -19.98 1.89 -12.52
C TYR A 291 -21.31 2.31 -13.15
N ARG A 292 -21.71 1.69 -14.26
CA ARG A 292 -22.96 2.02 -14.96
C ARG A 292 -24.19 1.90 -14.05
N ILE A 293 -24.23 0.87 -13.20
CA ILE A 293 -25.31 0.63 -12.24
C ILE A 293 -25.30 1.68 -11.12
N ASN A 294 -24.14 2.00 -10.57
CA ASN A 294 -24.01 2.82 -9.36
C ASN A 294 -23.76 4.32 -9.63
N ARG A 295 -23.55 4.74 -10.89
CA ARG A 295 -23.10 6.10 -11.25
C ARG A 295 -23.91 7.25 -10.67
N ARG A 296 -25.22 7.07 -10.45
CA ARG A 296 -26.12 8.12 -9.94
C ARG A 296 -25.95 8.38 -8.43
N ARG A 297 -25.46 7.40 -7.68
CA ARG A 297 -25.25 7.46 -6.22
C ARG A 297 -23.80 7.13 -5.87
N TRP A 298 -22.87 7.42 -6.77
CA TRP A 298 -21.47 7.04 -6.59
C TRP A 298 -20.83 7.79 -5.42
N ARG A 299 -20.45 7.04 -4.38
CA ARG A 299 -19.69 7.53 -3.23
C ARG A 299 -18.40 6.74 -3.09
N TRP A 300 -17.26 7.42 -3.10
CA TRP A 300 -15.96 6.77 -3.07
C TRP A 300 -15.76 5.93 -1.82
N SER A 301 -16.26 6.35 -0.66
CA SER A 301 -16.22 5.53 0.57
C SER A 301 -16.98 4.21 0.46
N GLU A 302 -18.04 4.15 -0.33
CA GLU A 302 -18.81 2.92 -0.53
C GLU A 302 -18.18 2.02 -1.61
N GLN A 303 -17.53 2.62 -2.61
CA GLN A 303 -17.02 1.90 -3.78
C GLN A 303 -15.55 1.48 -3.65
N MET A 304 -14.70 2.30 -3.01
CA MET A 304 -13.26 2.09 -2.91
C MET A 304 -12.88 0.72 -2.32
N PRO A 305 -13.52 0.24 -1.23
CA PRO A 305 -13.18 -1.07 -0.67
C PRO A 305 -13.31 -2.22 -1.66
N LEU A 306 -14.42 -2.25 -2.40
CA LEU A 306 -14.67 -3.30 -3.38
C LEU A 306 -13.79 -3.13 -4.62
N LEU A 307 -13.60 -1.90 -5.11
CA LEU A 307 -12.70 -1.62 -6.23
C LEU A 307 -11.28 -2.09 -5.93
N MET A 308 -10.77 -1.86 -4.72
CA MET A 308 -9.41 -2.27 -4.32
C MET A 308 -9.28 -3.80 -4.26
N LEU A 309 -10.21 -4.48 -3.58
CA LEU A 309 -10.17 -5.95 -3.48
C LEU A 309 -10.30 -6.63 -4.85
N VAL A 310 -11.19 -6.14 -5.71
CA VAL A 310 -11.35 -6.69 -7.08
C VAL A 310 -10.14 -6.34 -7.96
N SER A 311 -9.51 -5.18 -7.75
CA SER A 311 -8.25 -4.84 -8.44
C SER A 311 -7.18 -5.87 -8.14
N PHE A 312 -7.00 -6.29 -6.88
CA PHE A 312 -6.01 -7.31 -6.54
C PHE A 312 -6.31 -8.68 -7.16
N VAL A 313 -7.57 -9.12 -7.16
CA VAL A 313 -7.94 -10.42 -7.74
C VAL A 313 -7.62 -10.48 -9.25
N PHE A 314 -7.81 -9.37 -9.95
CA PHE A 314 -7.68 -9.31 -11.41
C PHE A 314 -6.45 -8.51 -11.88
N ALA A 315 -5.52 -8.16 -11.00
CA ALA A 315 -4.31 -7.44 -11.36
C ALA A 315 -3.42 -8.29 -12.28
N GLY A 316 -2.74 -7.64 -13.23
CA GLY A 316 -1.77 -8.33 -14.08
C GLY A 316 -0.54 -8.81 -13.31
N TYR A 317 -0.10 -8.05 -12.30
CA TYR A 317 0.94 -8.42 -11.36
C TYR A 317 0.79 -7.63 -10.06
N GLY A 318 1.34 -8.15 -8.98
CA GLY A 318 1.30 -7.56 -7.65
C GLY A 318 1.71 -8.59 -6.60
N TRP A 319 2.06 -8.13 -5.41
CA TRP A 319 2.58 -8.99 -4.34
C TRP A 319 1.66 -8.98 -3.12
N THR A 320 1.87 -9.94 -2.21
CA THR A 320 1.04 -10.08 -1.00
C THR A 320 1.14 -8.87 -0.08
N TYR A 321 2.32 -8.27 0.07
CA TYR A 321 2.53 -7.06 0.87
C TYR A 321 1.75 -5.86 0.34
N ASP A 322 1.48 -5.79 -0.98
CA ASP A 322 0.69 -4.68 -1.53
C ASP A 322 -0.76 -4.73 -1.02
N GLN A 323 -1.23 -5.90 -0.56
CA GLN A 323 -2.57 -6.05 0.01
C GLN A 323 -2.76 -5.33 1.35
N VAL A 324 -1.75 -4.65 1.90
CA VAL A 324 -1.93 -3.63 2.96
C VAL A 324 -2.99 -2.60 2.56
N LEU A 325 -3.15 -2.35 1.26
CA LEU A 325 -4.18 -1.47 0.73
C LEU A 325 -5.60 -1.97 1.05
N SER A 326 -5.79 -3.28 1.26
CA SER A 326 -7.06 -3.88 1.69
C SER A 326 -7.50 -3.43 3.09
N LEU A 327 -6.67 -2.70 3.85
CA LEU A 327 -7.10 -2.05 5.10
C LEU A 327 -8.31 -1.11 4.91
N ILE A 328 -8.49 -0.55 3.71
CA ILE A 328 -9.69 0.23 3.34
C ILE A 328 -10.98 -0.61 3.35
N ALA A 329 -10.87 -1.94 3.29
CA ALA A 329 -11.99 -2.88 3.37
C ALA A 329 -12.05 -3.60 4.72
N VAL A 330 -10.89 -3.96 5.28
CA VAL A 330 -10.79 -4.65 6.58
C VAL A 330 -11.31 -3.78 7.71
N LEU A 331 -10.84 -2.54 7.82
CA LEU A 331 -11.21 -1.67 8.95
C LEU A 331 -12.72 -1.33 8.98
N PRO A 332 -13.38 -1.00 7.86
CA PRO A 332 -14.83 -0.80 7.87
C PRO A 332 -15.62 -2.04 8.27
N VAL A 333 -15.18 -3.25 7.89
CA VAL A 333 -15.82 -4.50 8.34
C VAL A 333 -15.75 -4.62 9.86
N PHE A 334 -14.58 -4.39 10.45
CA PHE A 334 -14.45 -4.42 11.92
C PHE A 334 -15.28 -3.33 12.60
N ALA A 335 -15.34 -2.13 12.01
CA ALA A 335 -16.18 -1.04 12.53
C ALA A 335 -17.67 -1.39 12.46
N LEU A 336 -18.12 -2.07 11.40
CA LEU A 336 -19.50 -2.53 11.22
C LEU A 336 -19.86 -3.61 12.25
N VAL A 337 -19.00 -4.63 12.38
CA VAL A 337 -19.20 -5.77 13.28
C VAL A 337 -19.19 -5.33 14.75
N ALA A 338 -18.33 -4.37 15.12
CA ALA A 338 -18.22 -3.87 16.49
C ALA A 338 -19.49 -3.15 17.00
N ARG A 339 -20.42 -2.77 16.11
CA ARG A 339 -21.69 -2.09 16.45
C ARG A 339 -22.81 -3.08 16.78
N GLN A 340 -22.62 -4.37 16.54
CA GLN A 340 -23.67 -5.37 16.66
C GLN A 340 -23.46 -6.26 17.89
N PRO A 341 -24.55 -6.81 18.46
CA PRO A 341 -24.43 -7.75 19.55
C PRO A 341 -23.77 -9.04 19.05
N TRP A 342 -22.87 -9.59 19.87
CA TRP A 342 -22.11 -10.78 19.54
C TRP A 342 -23.00 -11.96 19.14
N SER A 343 -22.59 -12.70 18.11
CA SER A 343 -23.30 -13.87 17.59
C SER A 343 -22.32 -14.88 16.99
N ARG A 344 -22.78 -16.09 16.66
CA ARG A 344 -21.95 -17.11 15.97
C ARG A 344 -21.31 -16.57 14.68
N ARG A 345 -21.99 -15.67 13.97
CA ARG A 345 -21.45 -15.03 12.75
C ARG A 345 -20.20 -14.19 13.03
N HIS A 346 -20.11 -13.56 14.20
CA HIS A 346 -18.92 -12.81 14.62
C HIS A 346 -17.74 -13.76 14.81
N ALA A 347 -17.95 -14.85 15.56
CA ALA A 347 -16.92 -15.86 15.79
C ALA A 347 -16.40 -16.45 14.48
N TRP A 348 -17.29 -16.79 13.54
CA TRP A 348 -16.90 -17.28 12.21
C TRP A 348 -16.13 -16.26 11.39
N LEU A 349 -16.61 -15.01 11.32
CA LEU A 349 -15.96 -13.97 10.53
C LEU A 349 -14.57 -13.62 11.07
N LEU A 350 -14.43 -13.52 12.40
CA LEU A 350 -13.16 -13.26 13.07
C LEU A 350 -12.22 -14.47 12.98
N GLY A 351 -12.73 -15.68 13.15
CA GLY A 351 -11.95 -16.91 12.99
C GLY A 351 -11.40 -17.04 11.57
N LEU A 352 -12.19 -16.73 10.54
CA LEU A 352 -11.74 -16.73 9.15
C LEU A 352 -10.69 -15.63 8.89
N TYR A 353 -10.88 -14.42 9.43
CA TYR A 353 -9.88 -13.34 9.32
C TYR A 353 -8.53 -13.75 9.94
N LEU A 354 -8.58 -14.33 11.15
CA LEU A 354 -7.39 -14.81 11.85
C LEU A 354 -6.74 -15.96 11.09
N LEU A 355 -7.52 -16.89 10.54
CA LEU A 355 -7.01 -17.98 9.73
C LEU A 355 -6.28 -17.45 8.48
N ILE A 356 -6.88 -16.53 7.73
CA ILE A 356 -6.26 -15.89 6.55
C ILE A 356 -4.93 -15.23 6.95
N THR A 357 -4.95 -14.42 8.00
CA THR A 357 -3.77 -13.68 8.49
C THR A 357 -2.66 -14.62 8.97
N LEU A 358 -3.00 -15.66 9.73
CA LEU A 358 -2.01 -16.61 10.26
C LEU A 358 -1.45 -17.52 9.18
N LEU A 359 -2.29 -17.97 8.23
CA LEU A 359 -1.82 -18.74 7.08
C LEU A 359 -0.88 -17.90 6.22
N ASP A 360 -1.21 -16.62 5.97
CA ASP A 360 -0.35 -15.71 5.24
C ASP A 360 1.05 -15.62 5.89
N LEU A 361 1.13 -15.30 7.18
CA LEU A 361 2.40 -15.23 7.91
C LEU A 361 3.14 -16.56 7.99
N PHE A 362 2.44 -17.65 8.28
CA PHE A 362 3.08 -18.94 8.50
C PHE A 362 3.61 -19.55 7.21
N LEU A 363 2.84 -19.47 6.12
CA LEU A 363 3.23 -20.03 4.84
C LEU A 363 4.39 -19.25 4.21
N HIS A 364 4.50 -17.94 4.44
CA HIS A 364 5.61 -17.12 3.91
C HIS A 364 6.98 -17.53 4.47
N ARG A 365 7.01 -18.33 5.54
CA ARG A 365 8.25 -18.93 6.06
C ARG A 365 8.80 -20.03 5.13
N TRP A 366 7.96 -20.60 4.27
CA TRP A 366 8.28 -21.82 3.51
C TRP A 366 7.97 -21.72 2.02
N LEU A 367 7.11 -20.78 1.61
CA LEU A 367 6.63 -20.62 0.25
C LEU A 367 6.96 -19.24 -0.28
N ASP A 368 7.33 -19.20 -1.57
CA ASP A 368 7.51 -17.95 -2.30
C ASP A 368 6.17 -17.26 -2.57
N GLU A 369 6.24 -15.95 -2.83
CA GLU A 369 5.09 -15.07 -3.14
C GLU A 369 4.17 -15.68 -4.20
N PHE A 370 4.70 -16.41 -5.19
CA PHE A 370 3.94 -17.06 -6.26
C PHE A 370 2.75 -17.89 -5.74
N TRP A 371 2.90 -18.60 -4.62
CA TRP A 371 1.90 -19.55 -4.10
C TRP A 371 0.70 -18.90 -3.40
N PHE A 372 0.70 -17.58 -3.25
CA PHE A 372 -0.31 -16.83 -2.49
C PHE A 372 -1.47 -16.31 -3.34
N LEU A 373 -1.73 -16.92 -4.50
CA LEU A 373 -2.87 -16.60 -5.37
C LEU A 373 -4.22 -16.55 -4.61
N TRP A 374 -4.35 -17.35 -3.55
CA TRP A 374 -5.56 -17.47 -2.74
C TRP A 374 -5.86 -16.23 -1.87
N LEU A 375 -4.86 -15.40 -1.55
CA LEU A 375 -4.99 -14.34 -0.54
C LEU A 375 -6.00 -13.26 -0.94
N ALA A 376 -5.88 -12.71 -2.15
CA ALA A 376 -6.80 -11.67 -2.62
C ALA A 376 -8.26 -12.18 -2.77
N PRO A 377 -8.51 -13.35 -3.40
CA PRO A 377 -9.85 -13.96 -3.40
C PRO A 377 -10.40 -14.24 -2.00
N ALA A 378 -9.57 -14.70 -1.06
CA ALA A 378 -10.00 -14.97 0.32
C ALA A 378 -10.43 -13.69 1.05
N LEU A 379 -9.67 -12.59 0.91
CA LEU A 379 -10.06 -11.28 1.47
C LEU A 379 -11.33 -10.72 0.82
N LEU A 380 -11.49 -10.88 -0.50
CA LEU A 380 -12.70 -10.48 -1.20
C LEU A 380 -13.94 -11.26 -0.72
N ALA A 381 -13.80 -12.58 -0.59
CA ALA A 381 -14.86 -13.44 -0.07
C ALA A 381 -15.21 -13.11 1.39
N TRP A 382 -14.19 -12.90 2.23
CA TRP A 382 -14.36 -12.49 3.62
C TRP A 382 -15.10 -11.15 3.74
N TYR A 383 -14.72 -10.16 2.93
CA TYR A 383 -15.38 -8.86 2.86
C TYR A 383 -16.85 -9.00 2.42
N GLY A 384 -17.11 -9.76 1.35
CA GLY A 384 -18.47 -10.02 0.87
C GLY A 384 -19.36 -10.72 1.90
N MET A 385 -18.79 -11.69 2.63
CA MET A 385 -19.48 -12.39 3.72
C MET A 385 -19.83 -11.45 4.86
N ALA A 386 -18.90 -10.58 5.27
CA ALA A 386 -19.15 -9.57 6.29
C ALA A 386 -20.31 -8.63 5.89
N ARG A 387 -20.27 -8.10 4.66
CA ARG A 387 -21.33 -7.23 4.16
C ARG A 387 -22.68 -7.93 4.16
N ARG A 388 -22.75 -9.15 3.64
CA ARG A 388 -23.99 -9.94 3.59
C ARG A 388 -24.59 -10.22 4.97
N TRP A 389 -23.75 -10.42 5.98
CA TRP A 389 -24.19 -10.81 7.32
C TRP A 389 -24.52 -9.64 8.23
N PHE A 390 -23.85 -8.51 8.05
CA PHE A 390 -23.86 -7.40 8.99
C PHE A 390 -24.36 -6.08 8.39
N GLU A 391 -24.35 -5.88 7.07
CA GLU A 391 -24.94 -4.65 6.54
C GLU A 391 -26.47 -4.68 6.69
N PRO A 392 -27.06 -3.58 7.18
CA PRO A 392 -28.51 -3.44 7.20
C PRO A 392 -29.06 -3.59 5.79
N LYS A 393 -30.05 -4.47 5.60
CA LYS A 393 -30.79 -4.51 4.33
C LYS A 393 -31.52 -3.16 4.18
N PRO A 394 -31.49 -2.53 3.00
CA PRO A 394 -32.34 -1.38 2.75
C PRO A 394 -33.79 -1.79 3.02
N MET A 395 -34.53 -0.98 3.77
CA MET A 395 -35.98 -1.20 3.89
C MET A 395 -36.57 -1.14 2.49
N PRO A 396 -37.53 -2.04 2.13
CA PRO A 396 -38.29 -1.87 0.91
C PRO A 396 -38.86 -0.45 0.90
N GLU A 397 -38.65 0.32 -0.17
CA GLU A 397 -39.40 1.55 -0.39
C GLU A 397 -40.88 1.15 -0.31
N ALA A 398 -41.62 1.76 0.63
CA ALA A 398 -43.06 1.57 0.71
C ALA A 398 -43.63 1.98 -0.65
N ALA A 399 -44.20 0.99 -1.36
CA ALA A 399 -44.74 1.15 -2.70
C ALA A 399 -45.92 2.11 -2.73
#